data_AF-A0A6A6JXG5-F1
#
_entry.id   AF-A0A6A6JXG5-F1
#
_cell.length_a   1.000
_cell.length_b   1.000
_cell.length_c   1.000
_cell.angle_alpha   90.00
_cell.angle_beta   90.00
_cell.angle_gamma   90.00
#
_symmetry.space_group_name_H-M   'P 1'
#
loop_
_entity.id
_entity.type
_entity.pdbx_description
1 polymer ?
#
loop_
_entity_poly.entity_id
_entity_poly.type
_entity_poly.pdbx_seq_one_letter_code
_entity_poly.pdbx_strand_id
1 'polypeptide(L)'
;MTGRRGQPAATLAVPKPPSGSRRWPFGISHSAMSIYLFGCMSFCFGVLTLLRPEQAAARLELPSEAIPAIQACSLAAIAIGVFYTLAAYQENRAFFRCSLLTRSLTTWVLWNASKEWGSAWKEVALWEGTAAAVTAVALVWDWWLK
;
A
#
# COMPACT_ATOMS: atom_id res chain seq x y z
N MET A 1 45.86 31.73 -2.47
CA MET A 1 44.42 32.06 -2.42
C MET A 1 43.97 32.51 -3.80
N THR A 2 43.39 31.62 -4.61
CA THR A 2 42.69 31.96 -5.85
C THR A 2 41.60 30.91 -6.10
N GLY A 3 40.37 31.37 -6.29
CA GLY A 3 39.15 30.62 -6.00
C GLY A 3 38.72 29.60 -7.06
N ARG A 4 38.12 28.50 -6.57
CA ARG A 4 37.27 27.61 -7.36
C ARG A 4 35.95 28.31 -7.64
N ARG A 5 35.76 28.76 -8.89
CA ARG A 5 34.47 29.19 -9.43
C ARG A 5 33.49 28.00 -9.39
N GLY A 6 32.27 28.30 -8.97
CA GLY A 6 31.18 27.33 -8.78
C GLY A 6 30.89 26.51 -10.03
N GLN A 7 30.83 25.19 -9.85
CA GLN A 7 30.05 24.33 -10.74
C GLN A 7 28.57 24.55 -10.42
N PRO A 8 27.70 24.77 -11.41
CA PRO A 8 26.27 24.76 -11.18
C PRO A 8 25.86 23.37 -10.69
N ALA A 9 25.10 23.33 -9.59
CA ALA A 9 24.51 22.11 -9.08
C ALA A 9 23.78 21.39 -10.22
N ALA A 10 24.18 20.15 -10.50
CA ALA A 10 23.49 19.29 -11.45
C ALA A 10 22.02 19.25 -11.03
N THR A 11 21.18 19.94 -11.81
CA THR A 11 19.73 19.86 -11.65
C THR A 11 19.40 18.40 -11.94
N LEU A 12 19.07 17.63 -10.90
CA LEU A 12 18.61 16.25 -11.04
C LEU A 12 17.43 16.28 -12.01
N ALA A 13 17.69 15.94 -13.26
CA ALA A 13 16.68 15.90 -14.29
C ALA A 13 15.64 14.87 -13.84
N VAL A 14 14.46 15.36 -13.41
CA VAL A 14 13.32 14.50 -13.14
C VAL A 14 13.04 13.75 -14.45
N PRO A 15 13.17 12.41 -14.48
CA PRO A 15 12.96 11.67 -15.71
C PRO A 15 11.55 11.96 -16.23
N LYS A 16 11.50 12.45 -17.48
CA LYS A 16 10.25 12.73 -18.17
C LYS A 16 9.43 11.44 -18.18
N PRO A 17 8.16 11.45 -17.74
CA PRO A 17 7.34 10.26 -17.75
C PRO A 17 7.29 9.71 -19.18
N PRO A 18 7.31 8.37 -19.36
CA PRO A 18 7.30 7.76 -20.67
C PRO A 18 6.14 8.31 -21.49
N SER A 19 6.46 8.78 -22.70
CA SER A 19 5.52 9.46 -23.61
C SER A 19 4.56 8.49 -24.29
N GLY A 20 3.91 7.62 -23.50
CA GLY A 20 3.10 6.50 -23.99
C GLY A 20 1.76 6.29 -23.29
N SER A 21 1.49 6.85 -22.10
CA SER A 21 0.15 6.75 -21.49
C SER A 21 -0.69 7.98 -21.82
N ARG A 22 -1.15 8.01 -23.06
CA ARG A 22 -2.26 8.83 -23.53
C ARG A 22 -3.40 8.69 -22.51
N ARG A 23 -3.74 9.75 -21.77
CA ARG A 23 -4.93 9.75 -20.89
C ARG A 23 -6.15 9.40 -21.75
N TRP A 24 -7.00 8.47 -21.35
CA TRP A 24 -8.35 8.38 -21.92
C TRP A 24 -9.28 9.30 -21.10
N PRO A 25 -10.21 10.03 -21.72
CA PRO A 25 -10.51 11.41 -21.34
C PRO A 25 -11.45 11.60 -20.14
N PHE A 26 -11.94 10.53 -19.52
CA PHE A 26 -12.84 10.60 -18.37
C PHE A 26 -12.61 9.39 -17.45
N GLY A 27 -12.14 9.61 -16.22
CA GLY A 27 -12.21 8.60 -15.15
C GLY A 27 -10.88 7.96 -14.74
N ILE A 28 -10.71 7.85 -13.43
CA ILE A 28 -9.71 7.02 -12.75
C ILE A 28 -9.91 5.57 -13.22
N SER A 29 -8.85 4.83 -13.55
CA SER A 29 -9.02 3.42 -13.94
C SER A 29 -9.53 2.56 -12.80
N HIS A 30 -10.15 1.41 -13.09
CA HIS A 30 -10.74 0.56 -12.05
C HIS A 30 -9.67 0.07 -11.06
N SER A 31 -8.48 -0.25 -11.56
CA SER A 31 -7.36 -0.64 -10.68
C SER A 31 -6.76 0.51 -9.89
N ALA A 32 -6.71 1.73 -10.45
CA ALA A 32 -6.32 2.89 -9.67
C ALA A 32 -7.34 3.20 -8.56
N MET A 33 -8.64 3.03 -8.84
CA MET A 33 -9.69 3.18 -7.83
C MET A 33 -9.56 2.14 -6.71
N SER A 34 -9.31 0.86 -7.04
CA SER A 34 -9.14 -0.17 -6.02
C SER A 34 -7.92 0.10 -5.13
N ILE A 35 -6.81 0.52 -5.72
CA ILE A 35 -5.58 0.88 -5.00
C ILE A 35 -5.80 2.14 -4.14
N TYR A 36 -6.50 3.14 -4.66
CA TYR A 36 -6.81 4.37 -3.93
C TYR A 36 -7.65 4.08 -2.69
N LEU A 37 -8.77 3.37 -2.86
CA LEU A 37 -9.67 3.00 -1.76
C LEU A 37 -8.93 2.20 -0.70
N PHE A 38 -8.10 1.24 -1.12
CA PHE A 38 -7.28 0.51 -0.17
C PHE A 38 -6.28 1.40 0.56
N GLY A 39 -5.60 2.30 -0.16
CA GLY A 39 -4.67 3.26 0.44
C GLY A 39 -5.36 4.14 1.50
N CYS A 40 -6.56 4.64 1.21
CA CYS A 40 -7.35 5.39 2.19
C CYS A 40 -7.71 4.54 3.42
N MET A 41 -8.15 3.29 3.23
CA MET A 41 -8.47 2.40 4.35
C MET A 41 -7.24 2.08 5.20
N SER A 42 -6.09 1.76 4.58
CA SER A 42 -4.83 1.52 5.29
C SER A 42 -4.37 2.75 6.07
N PHE A 43 -4.49 3.94 5.49
CA PHE A 43 -4.19 5.19 6.18
C PHE A 43 -5.07 5.37 7.41
N CYS A 44 -6.40 5.24 7.25
CA CYS A 44 -7.35 5.38 8.34
C CYS A 44 -7.12 4.33 9.45
N PHE A 45 -6.95 3.05 9.10
CA PHE A 45 -6.67 2.01 10.09
C PHE A 45 -5.33 2.20 10.77
N GLY A 46 -4.30 2.66 10.04
CA GLY A 46 -3.01 3.01 10.63
C GLY A 46 -3.14 4.13 11.65
N VAL A 47 -3.85 5.23 11.33
CA VAL A 47 -4.09 6.34 12.27
C VAL A 47 -4.90 5.87 13.48
N LEU A 48 -6.01 5.15 13.27
CA LEU A 48 -6.87 4.69 14.36
C LEU A 48 -6.13 3.72 15.30
N THR A 49 -5.32 2.82 14.75
CA THR A 49 -4.51 1.88 15.53
C THR A 49 -3.39 2.59 16.27
N LEU A 50 -2.74 3.59 15.65
CA LEU A 50 -1.68 4.37 16.29
C LEU A 50 -2.20 5.15 17.51
N LEU A 51 -3.44 5.67 17.43
CA LEU A 51 -4.07 6.40 18.52
C LEU A 51 -4.56 5.50 19.65
N ARG A 52 -4.79 4.20 19.38
CA ARG A 52 -5.37 3.23 20.34
C ARG A 52 -4.73 1.84 20.18
N PRO A 53 -3.40 1.70 20.38
CA PRO A 53 -2.69 0.45 20.11
C PRO A 53 -3.14 -0.69 21.02
N GLU A 54 -3.64 -0.39 22.23
CA GLU A 54 -4.14 -1.37 23.19
C GLU A 54 -5.40 -2.08 22.67
N GLN A 55 -6.25 -1.39 21.91
CA GLN A 55 -7.44 -1.99 21.31
C GLN A 55 -7.07 -3.00 20.22
N ALA A 56 -6.03 -2.70 19.45
CA ALA A 56 -5.50 -3.64 18.46
C ALA A 56 -4.78 -4.82 19.10
N ALA A 57 -4.03 -4.58 20.18
CA ALA A 57 -3.42 -5.66 20.97
C ALA A 57 -4.49 -6.61 21.50
N ALA A 58 -5.54 -6.08 22.14
CA ALA A 58 -6.64 -6.87 22.66
C ALA A 58 -7.38 -7.66 21.56
N ARG A 59 -7.65 -7.03 20.41
CA ARG A 59 -8.32 -7.71 19.28
C ARG A 59 -7.50 -8.87 18.71
N LEU A 60 -6.18 -8.74 18.70
CA LEU A 60 -5.25 -9.76 18.20
C LEU A 60 -4.75 -10.69 19.31
N GLU A 61 -5.29 -10.59 20.53
CA GLU A 61 -4.89 -11.37 21.70
C GLU A 61 -3.38 -11.28 21.99
N LEU A 62 -2.79 -10.11 21.71
CA LEU A 62 -1.37 -9.84 21.89
C LEU A 62 -1.06 -9.32 23.30
N PRO A 63 0.11 -9.68 23.85
CA PRO A 63 0.54 -9.17 25.15
C PRO A 63 0.92 -7.67 25.07
N SER A 64 0.90 -6.97 26.20
CA SER A 64 1.18 -5.52 26.29
C SER A 64 2.58 -5.14 25.77
N GLU A 65 3.52 -6.07 25.80
CA GLU A 65 4.87 -5.94 25.29
C GLU A 65 4.91 -5.76 23.76
N ALA A 66 3.83 -6.13 23.06
CA ALA A 66 3.70 -5.95 21.61
C ALA A 66 3.29 -4.51 21.20
N ILE A 67 2.93 -3.64 22.15
CA ILE A 67 2.44 -2.28 21.86
C ILE A 67 3.42 -1.47 21.00
N PRO A 68 4.74 -1.42 21.27
CA PRO A 68 5.68 -0.72 20.40
C PRO A 68 5.71 -1.27 18.97
N ALA A 69 5.59 -2.59 18.80
CA ALA A 69 5.53 -3.21 17.48
C ALA A 69 4.23 -2.83 16.75
N ILE A 70 3.10 -2.80 17.45
CA ILE A 70 1.81 -2.34 16.91
C ILE A 70 1.89 -0.88 16.45
N GLN A 71 2.52 0.00 17.24
CA GLN A 71 2.73 1.40 16.86
C GLN A 71 3.62 1.52 15.61
N ALA A 72 4.71 0.76 15.52
CA ALA A 72 5.56 0.72 14.33
C ALA A 72 4.80 0.22 13.09
N CYS A 73 4.02 -0.86 13.23
CA CYS A 73 3.16 -1.37 12.16
C CYS A 73 2.09 -0.35 11.75
N SER A 74 1.58 0.45 12.69
CA SER A 74 0.60 1.50 12.42
C SER A 74 1.20 2.63 11.58
N LEU A 75 2.44 3.06 11.89
CA LEU A 75 3.18 4.02 11.06
C LEU A 75 3.46 3.46 9.67
N ALA A 76 3.81 2.17 9.56
CA ALA A 76 3.97 1.52 8.26
C ALA A 76 2.66 1.51 7.45
N ALA A 77 1.52 1.23 8.09
CA ALA A 77 0.20 1.26 7.45
C ALA A 77 -0.16 2.67 6.95
N ILE A 78 0.15 3.71 7.72
CA ILE A 78 -0.01 5.11 7.32
C ILE A 78 0.83 5.41 6.07
N ALA A 79 2.11 5.06 6.09
CA ALA A 79 3.02 5.28 4.97
C ALA A 79 2.55 4.55 3.70
N ILE A 80 2.14 3.28 3.84
CA ILE A 80 1.56 2.49 2.74
C ILE A 80 0.30 3.17 2.19
N GLY A 81 -0.57 3.70 3.05
CA GLY A 81 -1.75 4.44 2.62
C GLY A 81 -1.42 5.67 1.75
N VAL A 82 -0.40 6.43 2.13
CA VAL A 82 0.11 7.56 1.34
C VAL A 82 0.72 7.08 0.02
N PHE A 83 1.51 6.01 0.03
CA PHE A 83 2.14 5.49 -1.19
C PHE A 83 1.12 4.92 -2.18
N TYR A 84 0.09 4.23 -1.69
CA TYR A 84 -0.96 3.67 -2.54
C TYR A 84 -1.81 4.78 -3.17
N THR A 85 -2.19 5.81 -2.41
CA THR A 85 -2.95 6.95 -2.95
C THR A 85 -2.13 7.73 -3.98
N LEU A 86 -0.83 7.93 -3.75
CA LEU A 86 0.07 8.53 -4.73
C LEU A 86 0.23 7.65 -5.99
N ALA A 87 0.42 6.34 -5.82
CA ALA A 87 0.54 5.41 -6.95
C ALA A 87 -0.74 5.36 -7.80
N ALA A 88 -1.92 5.42 -7.15
CA ALA A 88 -3.21 5.51 -7.83
C ALA A 88 -3.32 6.80 -8.65
N TYR A 89 -2.98 7.96 -8.05
CA TYR A 89 -2.95 9.24 -8.76
C TYR A 89 -2.00 9.23 -9.97
N GLN A 90 -0.87 8.53 -9.85
CA GLN A 90 0.12 8.38 -10.92
C GLN A 90 -0.23 7.30 -11.95
N GLU A 91 -1.33 6.56 -11.77
CA GLU A 91 -1.67 5.40 -12.61
C GLU A 91 -0.50 4.39 -12.73
N ASN A 92 0.24 4.20 -11.63
CA ASN A 92 1.46 3.41 -11.63
C ASN A 92 1.18 1.90 -11.68
N ARG A 93 1.06 1.36 -12.90
CA ARG A 93 0.75 -0.05 -13.13
C ARG A 93 1.80 -1.03 -12.61
N ALA A 94 3.07 -0.63 -12.56
CA ALA A 94 4.12 -1.45 -11.96
C ALA A 94 3.87 -1.61 -10.44
N PHE A 95 3.54 -0.50 -9.78
CA PHE A 95 3.15 -0.53 -8.36
C PHE A 95 1.92 -1.41 -8.13
N PHE A 96 0.89 -1.30 -8.97
CA PHE A 96 -0.33 -2.11 -8.81
C PHE A 96 0.00 -3.61 -8.86
N ARG A 97 0.84 -4.04 -9.81
CA ARG A 97 1.28 -5.45 -9.90
C ARG A 97 2.12 -5.87 -8.69
N CYS A 98 3.07 -5.04 -8.25
CA CYS A 98 3.85 -5.32 -7.05
C CYS A 98 2.97 -5.43 -5.79
N SER A 99 1.92 -4.61 -5.70
CA SER A 99 0.96 -4.66 -4.59
C SER A 99 0.22 -6.00 -4.55
N LEU A 100 -0.09 -6.61 -5.71
CA LEU A 100 -0.69 -7.96 -5.73
C LEU A 100 0.24 -8.99 -5.10
N LEU A 101 1.53 -8.92 -5.44
CA LEU A 101 2.53 -9.84 -4.92
C LEU A 101 2.68 -9.70 -3.41
N THR A 102 2.87 -8.47 -2.91
CA THR A 102 3.09 -8.25 -1.48
C THR A 102 1.86 -8.62 -0.65
N ARG A 103 0.67 -8.26 -1.11
CA ARG A 103 -0.58 -8.59 -0.40
C ARG A 103 -0.92 -10.07 -0.44
N SER A 104 -0.65 -10.75 -1.56
CA SER A 104 -0.81 -12.21 -1.65
C SER A 104 0.15 -12.92 -0.70
N LEU A 105 1.39 -12.42 -0.58
CA LEU A 105 2.35 -12.93 0.39
C LEU A 105 1.86 -12.70 1.83
N THR A 106 1.40 -11.49 2.18
CA THR A 106 0.83 -11.21 3.50
C THR A 106 -0.36 -12.11 3.80
N THR A 107 -1.27 -12.30 2.82
CA THR A 107 -2.40 -13.22 2.93
C THR A 107 -1.94 -14.62 3.27
N TRP A 108 -0.98 -15.15 2.52
CA TRP A 108 -0.47 -16.51 2.70
C TRP A 108 0.21 -16.69 4.07
N VAL A 109 1.05 -15.73 4.49
CA VAL A 109 1.73 -15.79 5.79
C VAL A 109 0.71 -15.76 6.93
N LEU A 110 -0.20 -14.77 6.93
CA LEU A 110 -1.17 -14.60 8.01
C LEU A 110 -2.20 -15.74 8.05
N TRP A 111 -2.59 -16.27 6.89
CA TRP A 111 -3.50 -17.42 6.82
C TRP A 111 -2.89 -18.65 7.49
N ASN A 112 -1.63 -18.96 7.17
CA ASN A 112 -0.95 -20.10 7.77
C ASN A 112 -0.67 -19.89 9.26
N ALA A 113 -0.24 -18.68 9.63
CA ALA A 113 0.06 -18.34 11.01
C ALA A 113 -1.21 -18.29 11.90
N SER A 114 -2.39 -18.05 11.34
CA SER A 114 -3.65 -18.02 12.11
C SER A 114 -3.98 -19.33 12.84
N LYS A 115 -3.38 -20.45 12.43
CA LYS A 115 -3.52 -21.73 13.13
C LYS A 115 -2.86 -21.71 14.52
N GLU A 116 -1.80 -20.92 14.66
CA GLU A 116 -1.00 -20.80 15.89
C GLU A 116 -1.31 -19.51 16.65
N TRP A 117 -1.54 -18.41 15.93
CA TRP A 117 -1.69 -17.07 16.52
C TRP A 117 -3.15 -16.67 16.77
N GLY A 118 -4.11 -17.52 16.42
CA GLY A 118 -5.54 -17.31 16.66
C GLY A 118 -6.32 -16.82 15.43
N SER A 119 -7.64 -16.93 15.54
CA SER A 119 -8.57 -16.73 14.42
C SER A 119 -8.62 -15.29 13.89
N ALA A 120 -8.30 -14.30 14.72
CA ALA A 120 -8.26 -12.89 14.32
C ALA A 120 -7.28 -12.66 13.15
N TRP A 121 -6.16 -13.38 13.09
CA TRP A 121 -5.20 -13.28 11.98
C TRP A 121 -5.75 -13.82 10.67
N LYS A 122 -6.71 -14.75 10.73
CA LYS A 122 -7.42 -15.23 9.55
C LYS A 122 -8.32 -14.15 8.95
N GLU A 123 -8.93 -13.30 9.78
CA GLU A 123 -9.69 -12.14 9.30
C GLU A 123 -8.78 -11.16 8.55
N VAL A 124 -7.60 -10.88 9.10
CA VAL A 124 -6.61 -10.00 8.45
C VAL A 124 -6.10 -10.62 7.15
N ALA A 125 -5.85 -11.93 7.12
CA ALA A 125 -5.47 -12.64 5.91
C ALA A 125 -6.55 -12.53 4.83
N LEU A 126 -7.82 -12.75 5.18
CA LEU A 126 -8.95 -12.61 4.26
C LEU A 126 -9.04 -11.18 3.71
N TRP A 127 -8.90 -10.18 4.56
CA TRP A 127 -8.90 -8.78 4.15
C TRP A 127 -7.83 -8.50 3.09
N GLU A 128 -6.59 -8.93 3.33
CA GLU A 128 -5.50 -8.75 2.39
C GLU A 128 -5.74 -9.48 1.07
N GLY A 129 -6.24 -10.71 1.14
CA GLY A 129 -6.50 -11.56 0.00
C GLY A 129 -7.64 -11.05 -0.88
N THR A 130 -8.74 -10.62 -0.26
CA THR A 130 -9.88 -10.05 -0.98
C THR A 130 -9.48 -8.77 -1.71
N ALA A 131 -8.74 -7.87 -1.07
CA ALA A 131 -8.33 -6.63 -1.72
C ALA A 131 -7.25 -6.85 -2.80
N ALA A 132 -6.40 -7.88 -2.66
CA ALA A 132 -5.52 -8.33 -3.75
C ALA A 132 -6.34 -8.88 -4.93
N ALA A 133 -7.34 -9.74 -4.67
CA ALA A 133 -8.20 -10.30 -5.70
C ALA A 133 -9.00 -9.21 -6.45
N VAL A 134 -9.58 -8.24 -5.74
CA VAL A 134 -10.29 -7.10 -6.35
C VAL A 134 -9.35 -6.30 -7.27
N THR A 135 -8.13 -6.02 -6.81
CA THR A 135 -7.14 -5.29 -7.62
C THR A 135 -6.70 -6.10 -8.84
N ALA A 136 -6.54 -7.42 -8.70
CA ALA A 136 -6.18 -8.30 -9.81
C ALA A 136 -7.28 -8.34 -10.88
N VAL A 137 -8.54 -8.49 -10.46
CA VAL A 137 -9.71 -8.42 -11.35
C VAL A 137 -9.75 -7.07 -12.06
N ALA A 138 -9.57 -5.97 -11.32
CA ALA A 138 -9.56 -4.63 -11.90
C ALA A 138 -8.42 -4.41 -12.90
N LEU A 139 -7.24 -4.99 -12.66
CA LEU A 139 -6.11 -4.95 -13.59
C LEU A 139 -6.38 -5.75 -14.86
N VAL A 140 -6.98 -6.94 -14.75
CA VAL A 140 -7.38 -7.76 -15.90
C VAL A 140 -8.47 -7.05 -16.70
N TRP A 141 -9.45 -6.44 -16.02
CA TRP A 141 -10.53 -5.67 -16.63
C TRP A 141 -9.98 -4.46 -17.41
N ASP A 142 -9.12 -3.67 -16.78
CA ASP A 142 -8.45 -2.54 -17.43
C ASP A 142 -7.51 -2.98 -18.58
N TRP A 143 -7.03 -4.22 -18.59
CA TRP A 143 -6.24 -4.76 -19.70
C TRP A 143 -7.14 -5.20 -20.85
N TRP A 144 -8.28 -5.81 -20.56
CA TRP A 144 -9.22 -6.31 -21.56
C TRP A 144 -9.99 -5.20 -22.29
N LEU A 145 -10.22 -4.05 -21.63
CA LEU A 145 -10.87 -2.87 -22.22
C LEU A 145 -9.92 -1.94 -23.02
N LYS A 146 -8.64 -2.30 -23.14
CA LYS A 146 -7.65 -1.57 -23.95
C LYS A 146 -7.56 -2.13 -25.36
#